data_AF-A0A4R4WPK8-F1
#
_entry.id   AF-A0A4R4WPK8-F1
#
_cell.length_a   1.000
_cell.length_b   1.000
_cell.length_c   1.000
_cell.angle_alpha   90.00
_cell.angle_beta   90.00
_cell.angle_gamma   90.00
#
_symmetry.space_group_name_H-M   'P 1'
#
loop_
_entity.id
_entity.type
_entity.pdbx_description
1 polymer ?
#
loop_
_entity_poly.entity_id
_entity_poly.type
_entity_poly.pdbx_seq_one_letter_code
_entity_poly.pdbx_strand_id
1 'polypeptide(L)'
;MKRRETLLRVRRENSCVFTLTLILDPDGGERGITFTEFYDYGPLGDDPGREYGYSVHAPYDTLDALANHYAPDAPGPAADRLAEGLRTALHDGDRLGLKGSQHRVLEGFELAGVPATTSIWSWIND
;
A
#
# COMPACT_ATOMS: atom_id res chain seq x y z
N MET A 1 -19.15 0.05 1.69
CA MET A 1 -18.63 1.39 1.35
C MET A 1 -17.13 1.30 1.21
N LYS A 2 -16.58 1.83 0.12
CA LYS A 2 -15.16 1.92 -0.11
C LYS A 2 -14.48 2.86 0.88
N ARG A 3 -13.35 2.42 1.45
CA ARG A 3 -12.50 3.20 2.36
C ARG A 3 -11.11 3.36 1.74
N ARG A 4 -10.52 4.53 1.89
CA ARG A 4 -9.16 4.85 1.46
C ARG A 4 -8.38 5.45 2.62
N GLU A 5 -7.21 4.91 2.88
CA GLU A 5 -6.31 5.31 3.96
C GLU A 5 -4.95 5.70 3.39
N THR A 6 -4.40 6.83 3.85
CA THR A 6 -2.98 7.15 3.63
C THR A 6 -2.19 6.65 4.82
N LEU A 7 -1.31 5.68 4.59
CA LEU A 7 -0.51 5.06 5.64
C LEU A 7 0.74 5.88 5.95
N LEU A 8 1.41 6.35 4.89
CA LEU A 8 2.59 7.20 4.96
C LEU A 8 2.59 8.16 3.77
N ARG A 9 3.01 9.40 3.97
CA ARG A 9 3.27 10.36 2.89
C ARG A 9 4.45 11.23 3.27
N VAL A 10 5.51 11.18 2.48
CA VAL A 10 6.73 11.95 2.72
C VAL A 10 7.29 12.55 1.44
N ARG A 11 7.99 13.67 1.56
CA ARG A 11 8.78 14.24 0.47
C ARG A 11 10.23 13.82 0.65
N ARG A 12 10.76 13.04 -0.29
CA ARG A 12 12.17 12.59 -0.31
C ARG A 12 13.07 13.70 -0.87
N GLU A 13 14.37 13.56 -0.62
CA GLU A 13 15.40 14.56 -0.99
C GLU A 13 15.47 14.85 -2.49
N ASN A 14 15.16 13.86 -3.34
CA ASN A 14 15.11 13.98 -4.80
C ASN A 14 13.81 14.63 -5.32
N SER A 15 13.09 15.37 -4.48
CA SER A 15 11.77 15.96 -4.76
C SER A 15 10.65 14.95 -5.07
N CYS A 16 10.87 13.64 -4.86
CA CYS A 16 9.82 12.65 -4.99
C CYS A 16 8.84 12.72 -3.79
N VAL A 17 7.54 12.73 -4.08
CA VAL A 17 6.50 12.46 -3.08
C VAL A 17 6.26 10.96 -3.03
N PHE A 18 6.65 10.34 -1.92
CA PHE A 18 6.41 8.93 -1.65
C PHE A 18 5.13 8.78 -0.85
N THR A 19 4.21 7.93 -1.29
CA THR A 19 2.93 7.68 -0.61
C THR A 19 2.65 6.19 -0.50
N LEU A 20 2.24 5.75 0.68
CA LEU A 20 1.68 4.42 0.89
C LEU A 20 0.18 4.56 1.11
N THR A 21 -0.63 3.87 0.31
CA THR A 21 -2.09 3.92 0.38
C THR A 21 -2.66 2.52 0.60
N LEU A 22 -3.71 2.42 1.41
CA LEU A 22 -4.57 1.24 1.53
C LEU A 22 -5.98 1.58 1.06
N ILE A 23 -6.57 0.72 0.24
CA ILE A 23 -7.96 0.79 -0.19
C ILE A 23 -8.65 -0.49 0.25
N LEU A 24 -9.81 -0.33 0.89
CA LEU A 24 -10.68 -1.41 1.33
C LEU A 24 -12.04 -1.22 0.64
N ASP A 25 -12.42 -2.14 -0.24
CA ASP A 25 -13.58 -2.07 -1.11
C ASP A 25 -14.31 -3.42 -1.11
N PRO A 26 -15.38 -3.58 -0.31
CA PRO A 26 -16.15 -4.83 -0.23
C PRO A 26 -16.68 -5.31 -1.58
N ASP A 27 -16.92 -4.36 -2.49
CA ASP A 27 -17.48 -4.62 -3.82
C ASP A 27 -16.38 -4.78 -4.90
N GLY A 28 -15.10 -4.79 -4.50
CA GLY A 28 -13.93 -4.82 -5.39
C GLY A 28 -13.53 -6.21 -5.91
N GLY A 29 -14.29 -7.26 -5.60
CA GLY A 29 -13.98 -8.65 -5.99
C GLY A 29 -12.59 -9.09 -5.53
N GLU A 30 -11.80 -9.65 -6.45
CA GLU A 30 -10.41 -10.10 -6.22
C GLU A 30 -9.43 -8.98 -5.81
N ARG A 31 -9.86 -7.71 -5.90
CA ARG A 31 -9.07 -6.53 -5.52
C ARG A 31 -9.72 -5.72 -4.39
N GLY A 32 -10.52 -6.38 -3.57
CA GLY A 32 -11.22 -5.76 -2.45
C GLY A 32 -10.30 -5.15 -1.39
N ILE A 33 -9.05 -5.61 -1.28
CA ILE A 33 -8.00 -5.00 -0.49
C ILE A 33 -6.87 -4.64 -1.43
N THR A 34 -6.49 -3.37 -1.49
CA THR A 34 -5.40 -2.89 -2.35
C THR A 34 -4.44 -2.02 -1.55
N PHE A 35 -3.22 -2.50 -1.36
CA PHE A 35 -2.09 -1.69 -0.93
C PHE A 35 -1.39 -1.11 -2.16
N THR A 36 -0.89 0.13 -2.10
CA THR A 36 -0.09 0.73 -3.16
C THR A 36 1.06 1.54 -2.59
N GLU A 37 2.26 1.21 -3.06
CA GLU A 37 3.48 2.01 -2.91
C GLU A 37 3.61 2.93 -4.13
N PHE A 38 3.55 4.23 -3.89
CA PHE A 38 3.45 5.25 -4.93
C PHE A 38 4.62 6.23 -4.87
N TYR A 39 5.15 6.58 -6.04
CA TYR A 39 6.22 7.54 -6.26
C TYR A 39 5.77 8.57 -7.27
N ASP A 40 5.76 9.84 -6.86
CA ASP A 40 5.49 10.97 -7.73
C ASP A 40 6.77 11.81 -7.84
N TYR A 41 7.37 11.83 -9.02
CA TYR A 41 8.44 12.73 -9.38
C TYR A 41 7.83 13.86 -10.19
N GLY A 42 7.55 14.99 -9.54
CA GLY A 42 7.08 16.18 -10.23
C GLY A 42 8.08 16.66 -11.30
N PRO A 43 7.65 17.59 -12.18
CA PRO A 43 8.50 18.11 -13.25
C PRO A 43 9.76 18.80 -12.71
N LEU A 44 10.89 18.59 -13.41
CA LEU A 44 12.19 19.18 -13.08
C LEU A 44 12.90 19.65 -14.36
N GLY A 45 12.87 20.96 -14.62
CA GLY A 45 13.47 21.54 -15.83
C GLY A 45 12.79 21.00 -17.09
N ASP A 46 13.56 20.30 -17.92
CA ASP A 46 13.07 19.66 -19.15
C ASP A 46 12.52 18.24 -18.92
N ASP A 47 12.56 17.71 -17.68
CA ASP A 47 11.89 16.45 -17.30
C ASP A 47 10.42 16.77 -16.94
N PRO A 48 9.43 16.26 -17.68
CA PRO A 48 8.03 16.58 -17.41
C PRO A 48 7.51 15.92 -16.12
N GLY A 49 8.27 14.99 -15.53
CA GLY A 49 7.89 14.25 -14.35
C GLY A 49 7.24 12.90 -14.67
N ARG A 50 7.15 12.06 -13.66
CA ARG A 50 6.72 10.66 -13.79
C ARG A 50 6.18 10.12 -12.48
N GLU A 51 5.19 9.26 -12.59
CA GLU A 51 4.58 8.57 -11.48
C GLU A 51 4.73 7.06 -11.63
N TYR A 52 4.92 6.37 -10.51
CA TYR A 52 4.96 4.90 -10.46
C TYR A 52 4.14 4.39 -9.29
N GLY A 53 3.39 3.32 -9.52
CA GLY A 53 2.67 2.60 -8.48
C GLY A 53 2.97 1.10 -8.51
N TYR A 54 3.22 0.54 -7.33
CA TYR A 54 3.40 -0.89 -7.10
C TYR A 54 2.34 -1.37 -6.11
N SER A 55 1.42 -2.19 -6.59
CA SER A 55 0.25 -2.59 -5.81
C SER A 55 0.32 -4.06 -5.41
N VAL A 56 -0.31 -4.37 -4.27
CA VAL A 56 -0.65 -5.72 -3.80
C VAL A 56 -2.16 -5.77 -3.65
N HIS A 57 -2.79 -6.82 -4.17
CA HIS A 57 -4.23 -7.02 -4.15
C HIS A 57 -4.61 -8.33 -3.48
N ALA A 58 -5.69 -8.31 -2.70
CA ALA A 58 -6.35 -9.49 -2.19
C ALA A 58 -7.88 -9.30 -2.21
N PRO A 59 -8.67 -10.39 -2.16
CA PRO A 59 -10.11 -10.32 -1.93
C PRO A 59 -10.49 -9.64 -0.61
N TYR A 60 -11.69 -9.09 -0.51
CA TYR A 60 -12.13 -8.40 0.73
C TYR A 60 -12.40 -9.36 1.90
N ASP A 61 -12.81 -10.60 1.62
CA ASP A 61 -13.11 -11.60 2.65
C ASP A 61 -11.87 -12.05 3.44
N THR A 62 -10.66 -11.74 2.97
CA THR A 62 -9.41 -11.99 3.69
C THR A 62 -9.08 -10.91 4.72
N LEU A 63 -9.92 -9.88 4.88
CA LEU A 63 -9.67 -8.74 5.78
C LEU A 63 -9.37 -9.18 7.22
N ASP A 64 -10.14 -10.11 7.76
CA ASP A 64 -9.95 -10.58 9.14
C ASP A 64 -8.62 -11.33 9.31
N ALA A 65 -8.22 -12.14 8.32
CA ALA A 65 -6.95 -12.86 8.34
C ALA A 65 -5.76 -11.89 8.34
N LEU A 66 -5.80 -10.87 7.47
CA LEU A 66 -4.77 -9.84 7.41
C LEU A 66 -4.74 -8.98 8.68
N ALA A 67 -5.90 -8.59 9.21
CA ALA A 67 -5.97 -7.83 10.46
C ALA A 67 -5.39 -8.62 11.64
N ASN A 68 -5.67 -9.92 11.72
CA ASN A 68 -5.12 -10.79 12.77
C ASN A 68 -3.61 -11.02 12.61
N HIS A 69 -3.09 -11.00 11.39
CA HIS A 69 -1.64 -11.09 11.15
C HIS A 69 -0.91 -9.80 11.56
N TYR A 70 -1.38 -8.64 11.09
CA TYR A 70 -0.70 -7.36 11.31
C TYR A 70 -0.96 -6.75 12.69
N ALA A 71 -2.08 -7.09 13.33
CA ALA A 71 -2.51 -6.50 14.58
C ALA A 71 -3.36 -7.49 15.42
N PRO A 72 -2.79 -8.64 15.85
CA PRO A 72 -3.51 -9.73 16.51
C PRO A 72 -4.23 -9.30 17.79
N ASP A 73 -3.57 -8.47 18.60
CA ASP A 73 -4.07 -8.04 19.92
C ASP A 73 -4.73 -6.66 19.90
N ALA A 74 -4.80 -6.00 18.73
CA ALA A 74 -5.41 -4.68 18.64
C ALA A 74 -6.94 -4.80 18.79
N PRO A 75 -7.58 -3.95 19.59
CA PRO A 75 -9.03 -3.90 19.67
C PRO A 75 -9.63 -3.22 18.43
N GLY A 76 -10.90 -3.51 18.15
CA GLY A 76 -11.70 -2.78 17.16
C GLY A 76 -11.91 -3.50 15.82
N PRO A 77 -12.53 -2.82 14.84
CA PRO A 77 -12.86 -3.38 13.54
C PRO A 77 -11.62 -3.82 12.75
N ALA A 78 -11.71 -4.93 12.00
CA ALA A 78 -10.60 -5.46 11.21
C ALA A 78 -9.99 -4.46 10.22
N ALA A 79 -10.81 -3.59 9.63
CA ALA A 79 -10.36 -2.50 8.75
C ALA A 79 -9.41 -1.52 9.46
N ASP A 80 -9.73 -1.12 10.69
CA ASP A 80 -8.90 -0.22 11.50
C ASP A 80 -7.62 -0.93 11.94
N ARG A 81 -7.76 -2.17 12.43
CA ARG A 81 -6.63 -3.00 12.86
C ARG A 81 -5.62 -3.22 11.72
N LEU A 82 -6.09 -3.54 10.53
CA LEU A 82 -5.23 -3.70 9.35
C LEU A 82 -4.53 -2.38 8.97
N ALA A 83 -5.26 -1.26 8.94
CA ALA A 83 -4.69 0.03 8.58
C ALA A 83 -3.58 0.46 9.57
N GLU A 84 -3.82 0.34 10.87
CA GLU A 84 -2.82 0.68 11.89
C GLU A 84 -1.66 -0.32 11.94
N GLY A 85 -1.94 -1.61 11.77
CA GLY A 85 -0.91 -2.65 11.70
C GLY A 85 0.04 -2.42 10.52
N LEU A 86 -0.50 -2.09 9.34
CA LEU A 86 0.31 -1.73 8.17
C LEU A 86 1.06 -0.40 8.38
N ARG A 87 0.44 0.62 8.98
CA ARG A 87 1.13 1.88 9.29
C ARG A 87 2.32 1.66 10.23
N THR A 88 2.18 0.77 11.20
CA THR A 88 3.25 0.40 12.14
C THR A 88 4.34 -0.40 11.43
N ALA A 89 3.95 -1.42 10.65
CA ALA A 89 4.89 -2.26 9.91
C ALA A 89 5.68 -1.48 8.85
N LEU A 90 5.12 -0.38 8.31
CA LEU A 90 5.70 0.41 7.22
C LEU A 90 6.11 1.82 7.65
N HIS A 91 6.31 2.06 8.96
CA HIS A 91 6.66 3.39 9.49
C HIS A 91 7.97 3.95 8.91
N ASP A 92 8.86 3.08 8.46
CA ASP A 92 10.14 3.36 7.81
C ASP A 92 10.14 3.00 6.30
N GLY A 93 8.96 2.78 5.72
CA GLY A 93 8.81 2.31 4.34
C GLY A 93 9.43 3.25 3.30
N ASP A 94 9.62 4.53 3.63
CA ASP A 94 10.28 5.51 2.77
C ASP A 94 11.80 5.34 2.66
N ARG A 95 12.41 4.64 3.62
CA ARG A 95 13.84 4.32 3.63
C ARG A 95 14.18 3.06 2.85
N LEU A 96 13.15 2.28 2.49
CA LEU A 96 13.32 1.09 1.68
C LEU A 96 13.61 1.45 0.22
N GLY A 97 14.27 0.53 -0.47
CA GLY A 97 14.47 0.62 -1.92
C GLY A 97 13.14 0.57 -2.68
N LEU A 98 13.22 0.78 -3.99
CA LEU A 98 12.08 0.66 -4.90
C LEU A 98 11.36 -0.69 -4.71
N LYS A 99 10.03 -0.68 -4.58
CA LYS A 99 9.17 -1.85 -4.27
C LYS A 99 9.36 -2.44 -2.87
N GLY A 100 10.16 -1.83 -2.01
CA GLY A 100 10.49 -2.39 -0.71
C GLY A 100 9.26 -2.53 0.20
N SER A 101 8.36 -1.54 0.19
CA SER A 101 7.12 -1.63 0.96
C SER A 101 6.14 -2.63 0.33
N GLN A 102 6.05 -2.67 -1.00
CA GLN A 102 5.25 -3.66 -1.74
C GLN A 102 5.68 -5.08 -1.40
N HIS A 103 6.98 -5.38 -1.45
CA HIS A 103 7.50 -6.72 -1.13
C HIS A 103 7.18 -7.11 0.31
N ARG A 104 7.35 -6.20 1.27
CA ARG A 104 7.04 -6.45 2.69
C ARG A 104 5.55 -6.70 2.93
N VAL A 105 4.68 -6.01 2.19
CA VAL A 105 3.24 -6.27 2.24
C VAL A 105 2.89 -7.61 1.60
N LEU A 106 3.47 -7.92 0.45
CA LEU A 106 3.26 -9.20 -0.23
C LEU A 106 3.69 -10.38 0.66
N GLU A 107 4.85 -10.28 1.31
CA GLU A 107 5.34 -11.26 2.27
C GLU A 107 4.40 -11.41 3.47
N GLY A 108 3.89 -10.30 4.03
CA GLY A 108 2.92 -10.38 5.12
C GLY A 108 1.58 -11.00 4.70
N PHE A 109 1.12 -10.78 3.47
CA PHE A 109 -0.06 -11.45 2.92
C PHE A 109 0.17 -12.95 2.79
N GLU A 110 1.34 -13.36 2.28
CA GLU A 110 1.72 -14.78 2.18
C GLU A 110 1.80 -15.44 3.56
N LEU A 111 2.43 -14.80 4.55
CA LEU A 111 2.51 -15.29 5.93
C LEU A 111 1.14 -15.36 6.62
N ALA A 112 0.18 -14.54 6.22
CA ALA A 112 -1.21 -14.61 6.66
C ALA A 112 -2.01 -15.73 5.96
N GLY A 113 -1.40 -16.46 5.01
CA GLY A 113 -2.09 -17.48 4.20
C GLY A 113 -3.05 -16.89 3.18
N VAL A 114 -2.87 -15.62 2.81
CA VAL A 114 -3.76 -14.89 1.90
C VAL A 114 -3.20 -14.89 0.49
N PRO A 115 -3.93 -15.42 -0.52
CA PRO A 115 -3.50 -15.32 -1.91
C PRO A 115 -3.52 -13.85 -2.35
N ALA A 116 -2.41 -13.40 -2.90
CA ALA A 116 -2.24 -12.02 -3.34
C ALA A 116 -1.77 -11.96 -4.78
N THR A 117 -2.18 -10.91 -5.50
CA THR A 117 -1.64 -10.56 -6.81
C THR A 117 -0.95 -9.21 -6.76
N THR A 118 -0.06 -8.94 -7.71
CA THR A 118 0.60 -7.65 -7.82
C THR A 118 0.27 -6.99 -9.16
N SER A 119 0.30 -5.66 -9.19
CA SER A 119 0.26 -4.90 -10.43
C SER A 119 1.23 -3.73 -10.37
N ILE A 120 1.64 -3.28 -11.56
CA ILE A 120 2.54 -2.14 -11.73
C ILE A 120 1.86 -1.19 -12.70
N TRP A 121 1.93 0.10 -12.40
CA TRP A 121 1.51 1.14 -13.34
C TRP A 121 2.48 2.32 -13.28
N SER A 122 2.53 3.04 -14.38
CA SER A 122 3.38 4.22 -14.54
C SER A 122 2.68 5.26 -15.39
N TRP A 123 2.88 6.52 -15.06
CA TRP A 123 2.40 7.66 -15.84
C TRP A 123 3.57 8.61 -16.12
N ILE A 124 3.62 9.17 -17.32
CA ILE A 124 4.53 10.26 -17.67
C ILE A 124 3.64 11.49 -17.81
N ASN A 125 3.97 12.56 -17.10
CA ASN A 125 3.23 13.79 -17.25
C ASN A 125 3.51 14.35 -18.66
N ASP A 126 2.47 14.76 -19.38
CA ASP A 126 2.57 15.46 -20.67
C ASP A 126 2.27 16.96 -20.48
#